data_AF-A0A6P1FM12-F1
#
_entry.id   AF-A0A6P1FM12-F1
#
_cell.length_a   1.000
_cell.length_b   1.000
_cell.length_c   1.000
_cell.angle_alpha   90.00
_cell.angle_beta   90.00
_cell.angle_gamma   90.00
#
_symmetry.space_group_name_H-M   'P 1'
#
loop_
_entity.id
_entity.type
_entity.pdbx_description
1 polymer ?
#
loop_
_entity_poly.entity_id
_entity_poly.type
_entity_poly.pdbx_seq_one_letter_code
_entity_poly.pdbx_strand_id
1 'polypeptide(L)'
;MRTAPSSAQPWCGPSRPEGSTRSPRPPAASPRAPACAPRADTLPLQSGCPPGRGRAVPGGPPPSKGRVPVSVPLSIPSPPDAWSQYDLTIGNWTLAIHTYALCILAGIIVATIMTNQRLKRRGAEPWVVLDIIIWAVPLGIVGARAYHVLTHPGDYFYDGADPWEVVRIWNGGNAIFGGLIGGAVGAFIGCRWTGVRFWTFADALAPGMLAAQALGRLGNWFNHELFGLPTTLPWGLEIETTNPAFPVGLPAGTLFHPTFLYEILWNVVGIAVILLLERRLKLQWGTVFAAYLIWYGIGRVWFESIRIDPSEFFWGIRTNVWAALIAVVIGLVLVVIQKREHPGAEPSAYRPGREWTPAPAAVEFEDVESDSDDTTTPASGTDAEKPTVSRT
;
A
#
# COMPACT_ATOMS: atom_id res chain seq x y z
N MET A 1 48.72 11.99 -30.86
CA MET A 1 48.89 12.10 -29.39
C MET A 1 47.92 11.08 -28.78
N ARG A 2 48.30 9.82 -28.47
CA ARG A 2 48.74 9.31 -27.14
C ARG A 2 48.05 10.08 -25.99
N THR A 3 47.17 9.49 -25.16
CA THR A 3 47.29 8.27 -24.33
C THR A 3 45.94 7.60 -24.02
N ALA A 4 45.99 6.30 -23.65
CA ALA A 4 44.87 5.37 -23.44
C ALA A 4 44.53 5.15 -21.92
N PRO A 5 43.86 4.05 -21.45
CA PRO A 5 42.52 4.08 -20.85
C PRO A 5 42.40 3.39 -19.44
N SER A 6 41.20 3.33 -18.85
CA SER A 6 40.84 2.45 -17.71
C SER A 6 39.33 2.15 -17.82
N SER A 7 38.85 0.98 -18.27
CA SER A 7 38.87 -0.40 -17.73
C SER A 7 37.75 -0.68 -16.71
N ALA A 8 36.58 -1.14 -17.16
CA ALA A 8 35.67 -1.97 -16.36
C ALA A 8 34.67 -2.73 -17.27
N GLN A 9 34.85 -4.04 -17.40
CA GLN A 9 33.86 -5.07 -17.79
C GLN A 9 34.41 -6.43 -17.31
N PRO A 10 33.63 -7.54 -17.29
CA PRO A 10 32.34 -7.76 -16.65
C PRO A 10 32.37 -9.02 -15.73
N TRP A 11 31.34 -9.22 -14.92
CA TRP A 11 31.20 -10.38 -14.02
C TRP A 11 30.80 -11.66 -14.78
N CYS A 12 31.57 -12.74 -14.58
CA CYS A 12 31.33 -14.10 -15.12
C CYS A 12 30.37 -14.93 -14.25
N GLY A 13 29.59 -15.80 -14.91
CA GLY A 13 28.62 -16.74 -14.33
C GLY A 13 29.21 -18.00 -13.65
N PRO A 14 28.36 -18.96 -13.24
CA PRO A 14 28.73 -20.01 -12.29
C PRO A 14 29.17 -21.33 -12.97
N SER A 15 30.17 -22.01 -12.40
CA SER A 15 30.58 -23.37 -12.81
C SER A 15 30.62 -24.33 -11.62
N ARG A 16 30.02 -25.51 -11.83
CA ARG A 16 29.87 -26.67 -10.93
C ARG A 16 31.17 -27.52 -10.80
N PRO A 17 31.21 -28.55 -9.92
CA PRO A 17 32.43 -29.05 -9.27
C PRO A 17 32.98 -30.37 -9.84
N GLU A 18 34.30 -30.54 -9.75
CA GLU A 18 35.13 -31.78 -9.82
C GLU A 18 36.53 -31.33 -9.34
N GLY A 19 37.44 -32.04 -8.66
CA GLY A 19 37.63 -33.45 -8.34
C GLY A 19 39.15 -33.68 -8.18
N SER A 20 39.61 -33.94 -6.96
CA SER A 20 40.82 -34.71 -6.60
C SER A 20 42.27 -34.13 -6.65
N THR A 21 42.95 -34.34 -5.51
CA THR A 21 44.35 -34.78 -5.27
C THR A 21 45.46 -33.81 -4.80
N ARG A 22 46.05 -34.26 -3.67
CA ARG A 22 47.44 -34.14 -3.12
C ARG A 22 47.81 -32.98 -2.19
N SER A 23 48.20 -33.37 -0.96
CA SER A 23 48.86 -32.57 0.08
C SER A 23 50.38 -32.49 -0.12
N PRO A 24 51.03 -31.60 0.66
CA PRO A 24 52.21 -32.02 1.42
C PRO A 24 52.20 -31.57 2.90
N ARG A 25 53.02 -32.27 3.69
CA ARG A 25 53.15 -32.32 5.17
C ARG A 25 53.76 -31.06 5.83
N PRO A 26 53.58 -30.88 7.16
CA PRO A 26 54.24 -29.84 7.97
C PRO A 26 55.55 -30.34 8.63
N PRO A 27 56.42 -29.46 9.17
CA PRO A 27 57.53 -29.87 10.02
C PRO A 27 57.21 -29.87 11.53
N ALA A 28 57.81 -30.85 12.21
CA ALA A 28 57.90 -31.14 13.66
C ALA A 28 58.95 -30.23 14.38
N ALA A 29 59.18 -30.14 15.70
CA ALA A 29 58.53 -30.53 16.98
C ALA A 29 59.33 -29.90 18.17
N SER A 30 58.62 -29.47 19.24
CA SER A 30 58.90 -29.58 20.71
C SER A 30 60.16 -28.89 21.35
N PRO A 31 60.29 -28.70 22.71
CA PRO A 31 59.48 -29.32 23.78
C PRO A 31 59.21 -28.57 25.13
N ARG A 32 58.29 -29.20 25.90
CA ARG A 32 58.10 -29.30 27.38
C ARG A 32 56.99 -28.49 28.09
N ALA A 33 56.06 -29.27 28.65
CA ALA A 33 55.01 -28.96 29.66
C ALA A 33 55.59 -29.00 31.11
N PRO A 34 54.84 -28.85 32.24
CA PRO A 34 53.55 -29.48 32.61
C PRO A 34 52.47 -28.50 33.17
N ALA A 35 51.16 -28.65 32.91
CA ALA A 35 50.14 -29.50 33.57
C ALA A 35 49.94 -29.25 35.09
N CYS A 36 48.79 -28.68 35.49
CA CYS A 36 48.04 -29.07 36.70
C CYS A 36 46.63 -28.43 36.78
N ALA A 37 45.60 -29.27 36.82
CA ALA A 37 44.26 -29.09 37.40
C ALA A 37 43.79 -30.51 37.81
N PRO A 38 42.70 -30.75 38.57
CA PRO A 38 41.77 -29.85 39.26
C PRO A 38 41.54 -30.26 40.75
N ARG A 39 40.72 -29.51 41.51
CA ARG A 39 40.04 -30.07 42.70
C ARG A 39 38.68 -29.42 42.93
N ALA A 40 37.66 -30.26 42.90
CA ALA A 40 36.33 -30.03 43.43
C ALA A 40 36.33 -30.44 44.91
N ASP A 41 35.73 -29.64 45.78
CA ASP A 41 35.36 -30.07 47.14
C ASP A 41 33.96 -29.57 47.47
N THR A 42 33.08 -30.55 47.62
CA THR A 42 31.75 -30.57 48.21
C THR A 42 31.79 -30.23 49.70
N LEU A 43 30.82 -29.46 50.22
CA LEU A 43 30.55 -29.33 51.65
C LEU A 43 29.11 -29.79 52.00
N PRO A 44 28.87 -30.37 53.20
CA PRO A 44 27.72 -31.22 53.47
C PRO A 44 26.59 -30.56 54.30
N LEU A 45 25.50 -31.32 54.40
CA LEU A 45 24.21 -31.08 55.06
C LEU A 45 24.23 -30.97 56.60
N GLN A 46 23.36 -30.08 57.10
CA GLN A 46 22.43 -30.15 58.26
C GLN A 46 22.86 -30.53 59.70
N SER A 47 22.51 -29.64 60.64
CA SER A 47 21.88 -29.88 61.96
C SER A 47 21.36 -28.51 62.46
N GLY A 48 20.22 -28.27 63.12
CA GLY A 48 19.25 -29.08 63.86
C GLY A 48 19.02 -28.43 65.24
N CYS A 49 18.03 -27.53 65.40
CA CYS A 49 17.57 -27.01 66.71
C CYS A 49 16.08 -26.57 66.69
N PRO A 50 15.36 -26.58 67.85
CA PRO A 50 13.98 -27.09 68.00
C PRO A 50 12.87 -26.00 67.91
N PRO A 51 11.57 -26.38 67.94
CA PRO A 51 10.48 -25.45 67.64
C PRO A 51 10.05 -24.63 68.88
N GLY A 52 10.17 -23.31 68.80
CA GLY A 52 9.60 -22.36 69.74
C GLY A 52 8.17 -21.97 69.36
N ARG A 53 7.21 -22.21 70.26
CA ARG A 53 5.80 -21.77 70.14
C ARG A 53 5.66 -20.26 70.31
N GLY A 54 4.84 -19.66 69.44
CA GLY A 54 3.96 -18.53 69.77
C GLY A 54 4.39 -17.15 69.25
N ARG A 55 3.64 -16.59 68.30
CA ARG A 55 2.53 -15.64 68.56
C ARG A 55 1.94 -15.20 67.21
N ALA A 56 0.64 -15.40 67.02
CA ALA A 56 -0.07 -14.93 65.83
C ALA A 56 -0.17 -13.39 65.86
N VAL A 57 0.33 -12.73 64.82
CA VAL A 57 0.10 -11.31 64.55
C VAL A 57 -1.17 -11.20 63.69
N PRO A 58 -2.18 -10.37 64.06
CA PRO A 58 -3.37 -10.21 63.24
C PRO A 58 -3.06 -9.47 61.93
N GLY A 59 -3.81 -9.83 60.89
CA GLY A 59 -3.54 -9.55 59.48
C GLY A 59 -3.25 -8.10 59.12
N GLY A 60 -2.16 -7.91 58.35
CA GLY A 60 -2.01 -6.74 57.49
C GLY A 60 -2.98 -6.78 56.31
N PRO A 61 -3.32 -5.62 55.72
CA PRO A 61 -4.23 -5.56 54.58
C PRO A 61 -3.64 -6.35 53.40
N PRO A 62 -4.49 -6.97 52.55
CA PRO A 62 -4.02 -7.74 51.41
C PRO A 62 -3.16 -6.84 50.50
N PRO A 63 -2.09 -7.38 49.88
CA PRO A 63 -1.26 -6.60 48.98
C PRO A 63 -2.17 -6.03 47.87
N SER A 64 -2.16 -4.70 47.75
CA SER A 64 -2.81 -4.02 46.63
C SER A 64 -2.32 -4.70 45.36
N LYS A 65 -3.23 -5.23 44.55
CA LYS A 65 -2.90 -5.77 43.23
C LYS A 65 -2.12 -4.70 42.48
N GLY A 66 -0.80 -4.84 42.47
CA GLY A 66 0.10 -3.97 41.75
C GLY A 66 -0.39 -3.99 40.32
N ARG A 67 -0.88 -2.85 39.85
CA ARG A 67 -1.12 -2.64 38.43
C ARG A 67 0.26 -2.83 37.81
N VAL A 68 0.50 -3.99 37.20
CA VAL A 68 1.71 -4.25 36.42
C VAL A 68 1.76 -3.09 35.43
N PRO A 69 2.76 -2.19 35.50
CA PRO A 69 2.91 -1.20 34.46
C PRO A 69 3.05 -2.01 33.18
N VAL A 70 2.10 -1.83 32.26
CA VAL A 70 2.26 -2.31 30.89
C VAL A 70 3.45 -1.52 30.37
N SER A 71 4.63 -2.12 30.46
CA SER A 71 5.84 -1.66 29.80
C SER A 71 5.56 -1.85 28.31
N VAL A 72 4.98 -0.82 27.70
CA VAL A 72 4.92 -0.73 26.25
C VAL A 72 6.38 -0.75 25.81
N PRO A 73 6.84 -1.77 25.05
CA PRO A 73 8.18 -1.72 24.49
C PRO A 73 8.29 -0.39 23.75
N LEU A 74 9.36 0.34 24.03
CA LEU A 74 9.50 1.71 23.57
C LEU A 74 9.56 1.75 22.04
N SER A 75 10.17 0.71 21.44
CA SER A 75 10.35 0.44 20.03
C SER A 75 9.15 -0.25 19.37
N ILE A 76 9.06 -0.08 18.05
CA ILE A 76 8.06 -0.71 17.20
C ILE A 76 8.67 -2.03 16.69
N PRO A 77 8.09 -3.20 17.03
CA PRO A 77 8.57 -4.46 16.51
C PRO A 77 8.21 -4.60 15.02
N SER A 78 9.06 -5.29 14.28
CA SER A 78 8.68 -5.80 12.96
C SER A 78 7.79 -7.05 13.11
N PRO A 79 6.82 -7.25 12.20
CA PRO A 79 6.00 -8.44 12.20
C PRO A 79 6.84 -9.70 11.92
N PRO A 80 6.34 -10.91 12.18
CA PRO A 80 7.03 -12.12 11.77
C PRO A 80 7.19 -12.21 10.24
N ASP A 81 8.34 -12.66 9.73
CA ASP A 81 8.61 -12.82 8.28
C ASP A 81 7.53 -13.62 7.54
N ALA A 82 6.93 -14.61 8.23
CA ALA A 82 5.83 -15.43 7.70
C ALA A 82 4.57 -14.63 7.35
N TRP A 83 4.47 -13.37 7.76
CA TRP A 83 3.38 -12.48 7.42
C TRP A 83 3.64 -11.68 6.14
N SER A 84 4.82 -11.76 5.54
CA SER A 84 5.13 -11.09 4.27
C SER A 84 4.50 -11.80 3.06
N GLN A 85 4.37 -13.12 3.12
CA GLN A 85 3.89 -13.97 2.02
C GLN A 85 3.15 -15.20 2.53
N TYR A 86 2.07 -15.55 1.84
CA TYR A 86 1.28 -16.75 2.06
C TYR A 86 1.28 -17.61 0.80
N ASP A 87 1.75 -18.85 0.91
CA ASP A 87 1.79 -19.77 -0.22
C ASP A 87 0.56 -20.68 -0.21
N LEU A 88 -0.27 -20.56 -1.26
CA LEU A 88 -1.41 -21.42 -1.48
C LEU A 88 -1.06 -22.50 -2.51
N THR A 89 -0.88 -23.73 -2.04
CA THR A 89 -0.59 -24.88 -2.91
C THR A 89 -1.89 -25.60 -3.28
N ILE A 90 -2.24 -25.61 -4.57
CA ILE A 90 -3.38 -26.33 -5.14
C ILE A 90 -2.86 -27.36 -6.15
N GLY A 91 -2.84 -28.63 -5.76
CA GLY A 91 -2.27 -29.70 -6.58
C GLY A 91 -0.76 -29.49 -6.80
N ASN A 92 -0.34 -29.35 -8.05
CA ASN A 92 1.06 -29.10 -8.42
C ASN A 92 1.40 -27.60 -8.59
N TRP A 93 0.46 -26.71 -8.27
CA TRP A 93 0.62 -25.27 -8.45
C TRP A 93 0.75 -24.57 -7.10
N THR A 94 1.78 -23.74 -6.95
CA THR A 94 1.96 -22.89 -5.77
C THR A 94 1.74 -21.43 -6.16
N LEU A 95 0.75 -20.80 -5.54
CA LEU A 95 0.46 -19.37 -5.70
C LEU A 95 0.96 -18.61 -4.47
N ALA A 96 1.98 -17.77 -4.66
CA ALA A 96 2.48 -16.86 -3.63
C ALA A 96 1.61 -15.60 -3.55
N ILE A 97 0.94 -15.39 -2.42
CA ILE A 97 0.16 -14.19 -2.13
C ILE A 97 0.97 -13.31 -1.18
N HIS A 98 1.44 -12.17 -1.69
CA HIS A 98 2.19 -11.23 -0.87
C HIS A 98 1.26 -10.28 -0.11
N THR A 99 1.57 -10.02 1.15
CA THR A 99 0.77 -9.15 2.02
C THR A 99 0.77 -7.71 1.56
N TYR A 100 1.88 -7.21 1.00
CA TYR A 100 1.91 -5.87 0.41
C TYR A 100 0.88 -5.72 -0.72
N ALA A 101 0.64 -6.77 -1.51
CA ALA A 101 -0.35 -6.75 -2.59
C ALA A 101 -1.78 -6.66 -2.02
N LEU A 102 -2.04 -7.34 -0.91
CA LEU A 102 -3.31 -7.22 -0.16
C LEU A 102 -3.49 -5.81 0.40
N CYS A 103 -2.43 -5.20 0.95
CA CYS A 103 -2.46 -3.81 1.42
C CYS A 103 -2.75 -2.82 0.28
N ILE A 104 -2.13 -2.98 -0.89
CA ILE A 104 -2.41 -2.17 -2.08
C ILE A 104 -3.86 -2.36 -2.54
N LEU A 105 -4.35 -3.61 -2.60
CA LEU A 105 -5.74 -3.91 -2.97
C LEU A 105 -6.74 -3.27 -2.01
N ALA A 106 -6.50 -3.37 -0.71
CA ALA A 106 -7.29 -2.67 0.31
C ALA A 106 -7.25 -1.14 0.08
N GLY A 107 -6.09 -0.60 -0.26
CA GLY A 107 -5.89 0.80 -0.66
C GLY A 107 -6.78 1.21 -1.83
N ILE A 108 -6.80 0.40 -2.90
CA ILE A 108 -7.64 0.64 -4.08
C ILE A 108 -9.12 0.61 -3.71
N ILE A 109 -9.56 -0.36 -2.90
CA ILE A 109 -10.95 -0.48 -2.45
C ILE A 109 -11.36 0.77 -1.65
N VAL A 110 -10.55 1.19 -0.68
CA VAL A 110 -10.82 2.38 0.13
C VAL A 110 -10.86 3.64 -0.74
N ALA A 111 -9.89 3.81 -1.65
CA ALA A 111 -9.88 4.94 -2.57
C ALA A 111 -11.12 4.95 -3.47
N THR A 112 -11.57 3.79 -3.95
CA THR A 112 -12.76 3.64 -4.78
C THR A 112 -14.02 4.03 -4.03
N ILE A 113 -14.20 3.54 -2.80
CA ILE A 113 -15.36 3.87 -1.95
C ILE A 113 -15.37 5.36 -1.64
N MET A 114 -14.23 5.94 -1.25
CA MET A 114 -14.11 7.38 -0.96
C MET A 114 -14.43 8.23 -2.19
N THR A 115 -13.90 7.86 -3.36
CA THR A 115 -14.13 8.56 -4.62
C THR A 115 -15.60 8.48 -5.02
N ASN A 116 -16.22 7.30 -4.92
CA ASN A 116 -17.65 7.11 -5.19
C ASN A 116 -18.51 8.01 -4.29
N GLN A 117 -18.27 8.00 -2.98
CA GLN A 117 -19.04 8.84 -2.04
C GLN A 117 -18.90 10.33 -2.38
N ARG A 118 -17.71 10.77 -2.81
CA ARG A 118 -17.45 12.16 -3.20
C ARG A 118 -18.13 12.52 -4.51
N LEU A 119 -18.09 11.64 -5.51
CA LEU A 119 -18.77 11.82 -6.79
C LEU A 119 -20.29 11.84 -6.62
N LYS A 120 -20.87 10.93 -5.82
CA LYS A 120 -22.31 10.92 -5.49
C LYS A 120 -22.77 12.23 -4.85
N ARG A 121 -21.97 12.79 -3.93
CA ARG A 121 -22.25 14.11 -3.32
C ARG A 121 -22.23 15.26 -4.33
N ARG A 122 -21.57 15.08 -5.48
CA ARG A 122 -21.54 16.03 -6.61
C ARG A 122 -22.58 15.69 -7.69
N GLY A 123 -23.51 14.77 -7.43
CA GLY A 123 -24.59 14.39 -8.35
C GLY A 123 -24.20 13.38 -9.42
N ALA A 124 -23.06 12.69 -9.27
CA ALA A 124 -22.67 11.63 -10.18
C ALA A 124 -23.45 10.32 -9.93
N GLU A 125 -23.58 9.49 -10.97
CA GLU A 125 -24.14 8.15 -10.87
C GLU A 125 -23.40 7.30 -9.81
N PRO A 126 -24.12 6.59 -8.93
CA PRO A 126 -23.51 5.67 -8.00
C PRO A 126 -22.65 4.63 -8.71
N TRP A 127 -21.40 4.48 -8.28
CA TRP A 127 -20.45 3.49 -8.78
C TRP A 127 -19.90 3.69 -10.20
N VAL A 128 -20.16 4.84 -10.85
CA VAL A 128 -19.51 5.23 -12.12
C VAL A 128 -17.97 5.23 -12.03
N VAL A 129 -17.42 5.32 -10.81
CA VAL A 129 -15.99 5.16 -10.55
C VAL A 129 -15.45 3.82 -11.07
N LEU A 130 -16.24 2.74 -11.02
CA LEU A 130 -15.84 1.41 -11.47
C LEU A 130 -15.63 1.38 -12.99
N ASP A 131 -16.51 2.06 -13.74
CA ASP A 131 -16.40 2.23 -15.19
C ASP A 131 -15.18 3.07 -15.61
N ILE A 132 -14.64 3.88 -14.69
CA ILE A 132 -13.39 4.62 -14.92
C ILE A 132 -12.18 3.75 -14.55
N ILE A 133 -12.27 3.01 -13.44
CA ILE A 133 -11.20 2.13 -12.95
C ILE A 133 -10.90 0.99 -13.94
N ILE A 134 -11.91 0.47 -14.65
CA ILE A 134 -11.73 -0.57 -15.66
C ILE A 134 -10.78 -0.15 -16.79
N TRP A 135 -10.64 1.16 -17.03
CA TRP A 135 -9.66 1.70 -17.95
C TRP A 135 -8.36 2.08 -17.23
N ALA A 136 -8.45 2.71 -16.06
CA ALA A 136 -7.29 3.23 -15.33
C ALA A 136 -6.33 2.12 -14.86
N VAL A 137 -6.83 1.02 -14.29
CA VAL A 137 -5.96 -0.02 -13.71
C VAL A 137 -5.23 -0.82 -14.80
N PRO A 138 -5.89 -1.36 -15.85
CA PRO A 138 -5.18 -2.09 -16.90
C PRO A 138 -4.17 -1.22 -17.65
N LEU A 139 -4.54 0.01 -18.01
CA LEU A 139 -3.60 0.91 -18.68
C LEU A 139 -2.47 1.36 -17.76
N GLY A 140 -2.70 1.45 -16.45
CA GLY A 140 -1.65 1.63 -15.46
C GLY A 140 -0.65 0.47 -15.46
N ILE A 141 -1.13 -0.79 -15.44
CA ILE A 141 -0.25 -1.97 -15.47
C ILE A 141 0.55 -2.01 -16.79
N VAL A 142 -0.12 -1.81 -17.92
CA VAL A 142 0.54 -1.77 -19.25
C VAL A 142 1.56 -0.63 -19.32
N GLY A 143 1.20 0.56 -18.84
CA GLY A 143 2.09 1.72 -18.80
C GLY A 143 3.32 1.47 -17.93
N ALA A 144 3.13 0.85 -16.75
CA ALA A 144 4.22 0.52 -15.84
C ALA A 144 5.23 -0.43 -16.49
N ARG A 145 4.74 -1.44 -17.22
CA ARG A 145 5.59 -2.38 -17.94
C ARG A 145 6.30 -1.72 -19.13
N ALA A 146 5.55 -1.00 -19.97
CA ALA A 146 6.10 -0.33 -21.13
C ALA A 146 7.22 0.66 -20.75
N TYR A 147 7.02 1.46 -19.71
CA TYR A 147 8.04 2.41 -19.25
C TYR A 147 9.29 1.71 -18.71
N HIS A 148 9.13 0.59 -18.00
CA HIS A 148 10.27 -0.17 -17.51
C HIS A 148 11.11 -0.72 -18.67
N VAL A 149 10.47 -1.31 -19.68
CA VAL A 149 11.14 -1.83 -20.89
C VAL A 149 11.84 -0.71 -21.66
N LEU A 150 11.22 0.47 -21.77
CA LEU A 150 11.81 1.63 -22.44
C LEU A 150 13.03 2.21 -21.71
N THR A 151 13.06 2.13 -20.38
CA THR A 151 14.18 2.65 -19.58
C THR A 151 15.32 1.65 -19.41
N HIS A 152 15.03 0.36 -19.57
CA HIS A 152 16.01 -0.73 -19.44
C HIS A 152 16.09 -1.57 -20.72
N PRO A 153 16.35 -0.98 -21.90
CA PRO A 153 16.34 -1.73 -23.15
C PRO A 153 17.39 -2.85 -23.18
N GLY A 154 18.50 -2.70 -22.46
CA GLY A 154 19.55 -3.72 -22.36
C GLY A 154 19.10 -5.03 -21.70
N ASP A 155 18.06 -5.00 -20.87
CA ASP A 155 17.52 -6.19 -20.20
C ASP A 155 16.58 -7.00 -21.10
N TYR A 156 16.12 -6.42 -22.21
CA TYR A 156 15.12 -7.01 -23.10
C TYR A 156 15.60 -7.21 -24.53
N PHE A 157 16.55 -6.39 -24.99
CA PHE A 157 17.02 -6.36 -26.37
C PHE A 157 18.52 -6.68 -26.46
N TYR A 158 18.86 -7.93 -26.17
CA TYR A 158 20.21 -8.48 -26.33
C TYR A 158 20.18 -9.76 -27.18
N ASP A 159 21.33 -10.17 -27.72
CA ASP A 159 21.44 -11.36 -28.57
C ASP A 159 21.03 -12.62 -27.78
N GLY A 160 19.97 -13.29 -28.22
CA GLY A 160 19.39 -14.46 -27.53
C GLY A 160 18.34 -14.14 -26.47
N ALA A 161 17.91 -12.88 -26.33
CA ALA A 161 16.80 -12.51 -25.46
C ALA A 161 15.46 -13.12 -25.94
N ASP A 162 14.61 -13.51 -24.99
CA ASP A 162 13.23 -13.93 -25.27
C ASP A 162 12.35 -12.67 -25.45
N PRO A 163 11.81 -12.39 -26.66
CA PRO A 163 10.97 -11.22 -26.89
C PRO A 163 9.70 -11.19 -26.02
N TRP A 164 9.27 -12.36 -25.53
CA TRP A 164 8.08 -12.46 -24.69
C TRP A 164 8.30 -11.91 -23.28
N GLU A 165 9.54 -11.75 -22.83
CA GLU A 165 9.84 -11.13 -21.53
C GLU A 165 9.23 -9.74 -21.41
N VAL A 166 9.13 -8.97 -22.49
CA VAL A 166 8.49 -7.64 -22.51
C VAL A 166 7.06 -7.66 -21.93
N VAL A 167 6.32 -8.75 -22.11
CA VAL A 167 4.91 -8.87 -21.68
C VAL A 167 4.75 -9.55 -20.31
N ARG A 168 5.77 -10.26 -19.82
CA ARG A 168 5.72 -11.02 -18.57
C ARG A 168 5.74 -10.12 -17.33
N ILE A 169 4.61 -9.48 -17.04
CA ILE A 169 4.44 -8.57 -15.89
C ILE A 169 4.63 -9.25 -14.51
N TRP A 170 4.50 -10.58 -14.46
CA TRP A 170 4.67 -11.38 -13.24
C TRP A 170 6.14 -11.66 -12.88
N ASN A 171 7.08 -11.38 -13.80
CA ASN A 171 8.52 -11.49 -13.52
C ASN A 171 9.08 -10.26 -12.78
N GLY A 172 8.22 -9.31 -12.39
CA GLY A 172 8.62 -8.02 -11.83
C GLY A 172 8.91 -6.99 -12.92
N GLY A 173 9.66 -5.93 -12.58
CA GLY A 173 10.03 -4.88 -13.55
C GLY A 173 8.85 -3.99 -13.97
N ASN A 174 8.21 -3.35 -12.99
CA ASN A 174 7.13 -2.39 -13.21
C ASN A 174 7.57 -1.01 -12.73
N ALA A 175 7.62 -0.04 -13.63
CA ALA A 175 8.05 1.32 -13.30
C ALA A 175 6.87 2.19 -12.85
N ILE A 176 6.99 2.79 -11.66
CA ILE A 176 5.93 3.60 -11.04
C ILE A 176 5.50 4.77 -11.94
N PHE A 177 6.45 5.45 -12.60
CA PHE A 177 6.13 6.56 -13.51
C PHE A 177 5.28 6.12 -14.70
N GLY A 178 5.58 4.95 -15.28
CA GLY A 178 4.76 4.35 -16.33
C GLY A 178 3.35 4.03 -15.85
N GLY A 179 3.22 3.52 -14.62
CA GLY A 179 1.93 3.24 -14.01
C GLY A 179 1.10 4.49 -13.76
N LEU A 180 1.73 5.58 -13.30
CA LEU A 180 1.08 6.87 -13.10
C LEU A 180 0.57 7.46 -14.42
N ILE A 181 1.41 7.45 -15.47
CA ILE A 181 1.04 7.97 -16.79
C ILE A 181 -0.07 7.12 -17.41
N GLY A 182 0.11 5.79 -17.44
CA GLY A 182 -0.89 4.86 -17.99
C GLY A 182 -2.21 4.93 -17.25
N GLY A 183 -2.17 5.03 -15.91
CA GLY A 183 -3.34 5.20 -15.07
C GLY A 183 -4.06 6.53 -15.30
N ALA A 184 -3.31 7.64 -15.44
CA ALA A 184 -3.89 8.95 -15.77
C ALA A 184 -4.56 8.96 -17.14
N VAL A 185 -3.92 8.36 -18.15
CA VAL A 185 -4.51 8.19 -19.50
C VAL A 185 -5.77 7.33 -19.43
N GLY A 186 -5.74 6.21 -18.70
CA GLY A 186 -6.91 5.35 -18.55
C GLY A 186 -8.05 6.05 -17.80
N ALA A 187 -7.75 6.81 -16.74
CA ALA A 187 -8.74 7.63 -16.06
C ALA A 187 -9.35 8.69 -16.98
N PHE A 188 -8.53 9.32 -17.84
CA PHE A 188 -9.02 10.30 -18.83
C PHE A 188 -9.95 9.65 -19.86
N ILE A 189 -9.60 8.47 -20.38
CA ILE A 189 -10.45 7.70 -21.30
C ILE A 189 -11.76 7.29 -20.62
N GLY A 190 -11.68 6.74 -19.40
CA GLY A 190 -12.85 6.35 -18.61
C GLY A 190 -13.79 7.52 -18.32
N CYS A 191 -13.26 8.69 -17.95
CA CYS A 191 -14.05 9.91 -17.79
C CYS A 191 -14.69 10.35 -19.12
N ARG A 192 -13.98 10.21 -20.23
CA ARG A 192 -14.50 10.57 -21.56
C ARG A 192 -15.64 9.66 -21.99
N TRP A 193 -15.57 8.37 -21.64
CA TRP A 193 -16.57 7.35 -21.93
C TRP A 193 -17.84 7.56 -21.11
N THR A 194 -17.69 7.70 -19.79
CA THR A 194 -18.81 7.90 -18.85
C THR A 194 -19.43 9.30 -18.94
N GLY A 195 -18.70 10.26 -19.51
CA GLY A 195 -19.13 11.65 -19.61
C GLY A 195 -18.82 12.48 -18.36
N VAL A 196 -18.24 11.89 -17.32
CA VAL A 196 -17.76 12.61 -16.13
C VAL A 196 -16.66 13.59 -16.53
N ARG A 197 -16.67 14.79 -15.97
CA ARG A 197 -15.58 15.76 -16.16
C ARG A 197 -14.32 15.25 -15.44
N PHE A 198 -13.21 15.21 -16.16
CA PHE A 198 -11.95 14.68 -15.65
C PHE A 198 -11.50 15.37 -14.36
N TRP A 199 -11.66 16.69 -14.27
CA TRP A 199 -11.28 17.45 -13.09
C TRP A 199 -12.18 17.17 -11.87
N THR A 200 -13.47 16.92 -12.07
CA THR A 200 -14.37 16.47 -10.99
C THR A 200 -13.90 15.13 -10.44
N PHE A 201 -13.55 14.20 -11.34
CA PHE A 201 -13.03 12.89 -10.97
C PHE A 201 -11.70 13.02 -10.23
N ALA A 202 -10.75 13.80 -10.74
CA ALA A 202 -9.45 14.02 -10.13
C ALA A 202 -9.57 14.63 -8.72
N ASP A 203 -10.45 15.61 -8.53
CA ASP A 203 -10.72 16.21 -7.22
C ASP A 203 -11.41 15.24 -6.24
N ALA A 204 -12.29 14.39 -6.76
CA ALA A 204 -12.93 13.35 -5.96
C ALA A 204 -11.93 12.27 -5.54
N LEU A 205 -11.01 11.89 -6.43
CA LEU A 205 -9.99 10.86 -6.24
C LEU A 205 -8.86 11.30 -5.30
N ALA A 206 -8.50 12.58 -5.27
CA ALA A 206 -7.31 13.08 -4.57
C ALA A 206 -7.19 12.63 -3.09
N PRO A 207 -8.21 12.74 -2.21
CA PRO A 207 -8.13 12.20 -0.85
C PRO A 207 -8.04 10.67 -0.81
N GLY A 208 -8.66 9.99 -1.78
CA GLY A 208 -8.57 8.53 -1.93
C GLY A 208 -7.15 8.06 -2.25
N MET A 209 -6.38 8.82 -3.04
CA MET A 209 -4.98 8.49 -3.33
C MET A 209 -4.10 8.50 -2.08
N LEU A 210 -4.28 9.48 -1.20
CA LEU A 210 -3.55 9.52 0.08
C LEU A 210 -3.93 8.32 0.98
N ALA A 211 -5.21 7.93 0.97
CA ALA A 211 -5.66 6.75 1.73
C ALA A 211 -5.04 5.47 1.18
N ALA A 212 -4.99 5.31 -0.15
CA ALA A 212 -4.31 4.20 -0.80
C ALA A 212 -2.80 4.20 -0.51
N GLN A 213 -2.16 5.37 -0.51
CA GLN A 213 -0.74 5.50 -0.16
C GLN A 213 -0.48 5.09 1.30
N ALA A 214 -1.33 5.52 2.25
CA ALA A 214 -1.22 5.11 3.65
C ALA A 214 -1.33 3.59 3.80
N LEU A 215 -2.31 2.96 3.14
CA LEU A 215 -2.46 1.50 3.19
C LEU A 215 -1.30 0.78 2.51
N GLY A 216 -0.78 1.30 1.39
CA GLY A 216 0.42 0.76 0.73
C GLY A 216 1.66 0.77 1.64
N ARG A 217 1.79 1.77 2.53
CA ARG A 217 2.89 1.82 3.51
C ARG A 217 2.83 0.74 4.57
N LEU A 218 1.66 0.23 4.91
CA LEU A 218 1.57 -0.96 5.76
C LEU A 218 2.21 -2.18 5.08
N GLY A 219 2.12 -2.28 3.75
CA GLY A 219 2.82 -3.32 2.99
C GLY A 219 4.34 -3.27 3.19
N ASN A 220 4.93 -2.08 3.24
CA ASN A 220 6.36 -1.92 3.50
C ASN A 220 6.74 -2.36 4.92
N TRP A 221 5.85 -2.16 5.90
CA TRP A 221 6.05 -2.65 7.26
C TRP A 221 5.99 -4.18 7.36
N PHE A 222 5.12 -4.86 6.60
CA PHE A 222 5.11 -6.33 6.53
C PHE A 222 6.29 -6.92 5.75
N ASN A 223 6.84 -6.17 4.79
CA ASN A 223 8.00 -6.58 4.00
C ASN A 223 9.35 -6.17 4.63
N HIS A 224 9.33 -5.46 5.75
CA HIS A 224 10.51 -4.94 6.45
C HIS A 224 11.41 -4.11 5.52
N GLU A 225 10.80 -3.24 4.69
CA GLU A 225 11.51 -2.49 3.65
C GLU A 225 11.26 -0.97 3.75
N LEU A 226 12.09 -0.20 3.05
CA LEU A 226 11.99 1.26 2.91
C LEU A 226 12.02 2.05 4.23
N PHE A 227 12.69 1.53 5.26
CA PHE A 227 12.89 2.19 6.55
C PHE A 227 13.91 3.34 6.47
N GLY A 228 13.96 4.17 7.51
CA GLY A 228 14.81 5.36 7.54
C GLY A 228 16.21 5.12 8.08
N LEU A 229 16.94 6.20 8.33
CA LEU A 229 18.26 6.17 8.96
C LEU A 229 18.23 5.57 10.38
N PRO A 230 19.39 5.10 10.90
CA PRO A 230 19.50 4.64 12.27
C PRO A 230 19.07 5.72 13.27
N THR A 231 18.38 5.31 14.33
CA THR A 231 17.82 6.22 15.33
C THR A 231 17.97 5.66 16.73
N THR A 232 18.03 6.55 17.71
CA THR A 232 17.98 6.21 19.15
C THR A 232 16.65 6.61 19.78
N LEU A 233 15.68 7.01 18.96
CA LEU A 233 14.38 7.44 19.43
C LEU A 233 13.59 6.27 20.01
N PRO A 234 12.72 6.55 21.00
CA PRO A 234 11.96 5.52 21.68
C PRO A 234 11.18 4.66 20.67
N TRP A 235 10.41 5.28 19.77
CA TRP A 235 9.59 4.63 18.74
C TRP A 235 10.37 4.11 17.52
N GLY A 236 11.65 3.80 17.66
CA GLY A 236 12.45 3.23 16.57
C GLY A 236 11.90 1.87 16.11
N LEU A 237 12.00 1.60 14.81
CA LEU A 237 11.61 0.35 14.18
C LEU A 237 12.74 -0.68 14.32
N GLU A 238 12.40 -1.86 14.80
CA GLU A 238 13.30 -3.01 14.85
C GLU A 238 13.34 -3.68 13.48
N ILE A 239 14.53 -3.97 12.95
CA ILE A 239 14.72 -4.72 11.70
C ILE A 239 15.75 -5.82 11.95
N GLU A 240 15.49 -7.02 11.46
CA GLU A 240 16.38 -8.16 11.61
C GLU A 240 17.67 -7.94 10.82
N THR A 241 18.82 -8.31 11.38
CA THR A 241 20.12 -8.21 10.69
C THR A 241 20.25 -9.15 9.49
N THR A 242 19.36 -10.14 9.38
CA THR A 242 19.26 -11.06 8.23
C THR A 242 18.58 -10.41 7.03
N ASN A 243 17.91 -9.26 7.21
CA ASN A 243 17.22 -8.57 6.15
C ASN A 243 18.22 -8.03 5.10
N PRO A 244 18.03 -8.30 3.80
CA PRO A 244 18.91 -7.79 2.74
C PRO A 244 19.04 -6.26 2.69
N ALA A 245 18.02 -5.53 3.15
CA ALA A 245 18.03 -4.07 3.23
C ALA A 245 18.77 -3.53 4.47
N PHE A 246 19.17 -4.39 5.42
CA PHE A 246 19.90 -3.97 6.61
C PHE A 246 21.32 -3.48 6.22
N PRO A 247 21.72 -2.26 6.58
CA PRO A 247 23.04 -1.73 6.19
C PRO A 247 24.19 -2.55 6.78
N VAL A 248 25.13 -2.93 5.90
CA VAL A 248 26.32 -3.70 6.29
C VAL A 248 27.18 -2.89 7.26
N GLY A 249 27.57 -3.51 8.38
CA GLY A 249 28.46 -2.92 9.38
C GLY A 249 27.77 -2.27 10.58
N LEU A 250 26.43 -2.25 10.63
CA LEU A 250 25.68 -1.83 11.82
C LEU A 250 25.50 -2.98 12.82
N PRO A 251 25.50 -2.69 14.14
CA PRO A 251 25.31 -3.71 15.17
C PRO A 251 23.88 -4.26 15.17
N ALA A 252 23.73 -5.52 15.59
CA ALA A 252 22.43 -6.11 15.84
C ALA A 252 21.65 -5.32 16.91
N GLY A 253 20.35 -5.12 16.69
CA GLY A 253 19.49 -4.31 17.56
C GLY A 253 19.53 -2.80 17.27
N THR A 254 20.17 -2.38 16.16
CA THR A 254 20.04 -0.99 15.68
C THR A 254 18.58 -0.70 15.32
N LEU A 255 18.05 0.38 15.87
CA LEU A 255 16.70 0.86 15.53
C LEU A 255 16.76 1.83 14.35
N PHE A 256 15.70 1.84 13.54
CA PHE A 256 15.58 2.71 12.38
C PHE A 256 14.37 3.64 12.51
N HIS A 257 14.39 4.77 11.80
CA HIS A 257 13.20 5.61 11.72
C HIS A 257 12.05 4.85 11.01
N PRO A 258 10.85 4.71 11.64
CA PRO A 258 9.68 4.08 11.04
C PRO A 258 9.05 5.00 9.97
N THR A 259 9.69 5.11 8.81
CA THR A 259 9.23 5.91 7.67
C THR A 259 7.82 5.50 7.23
N PHE A 260 7.47 4.22 7.26
CA PHE A 260 6.11 3.75 6.94
C PHE A 260 5.07 4.46 7.82
N LEU A 261 5.33 4.57 9.13
CA LEU A 261 4.41 5.19 10.09
C LEU A 261 4.35 6.69 9.88
N TYR A 262 5.50 7.34 9.69
CA TYR A 262 5.53 8.77 9.43
C TYR A 262 4.80 9.13 8.13
N GLU A 263 4.94 8.30 7.09
CA GLU A 263 4.23 8.47 5.83
C GLU A 263 2.72 8.20 5.98
N ILE A 264 2.30 7.19 6.76
CA ILE A 264 0.88 6.96 7.08
C ILE A 264 0.29 8.19 7.76
N LEU A 265 0.95 8.72 8.78
CA LEU A 265 0.51 9.91 9.50
C LEU A 265 0.44 11.12 8.57
N TRP A 266 1.46 11.32 7.73
CA TRP A 266 1.47 12.39 6.73
C TRP A 266 0.32 12.30 5.73
N ASN A 267 0.01 11.09 5.26
CA ASN A 267 -1.11 10.86 4.36
C ASN A 267 -2.46 11.12 5.05
N VAL A 268 -2.66 10.65 6.29
CA VAL A 268 -3.88 10.89 7.06
C VAL A 268 -4.09 12.39 7.36
N VAL A 269 -3.02 13.09 7.77
CA VAL A 269 -3.05 14.54 7.94
C VAL A 269 -3.34 15.23 6.61
N GLY A 270 -2.74 14.76 5.52
CA GLY A 270 -3.00 15.27 4.18
C GLY A 270 -4.46 15.17 3.76
N ILE A 271 -5.11 14.04 4.05
CA ILE A 271 -6.55 13.86 3.81
C ILE A 271 -7.32 14.95 4.57
N ALA A 272 -7.04 15.12 5.86
CA ALA A 272 -7.72 16.12 6.69
C ALA A 272 -7.50 17.55 6.17
N VAL A 273 -6.25 17.90 5.82
CA VAL A 273 -5.87 19.20 5.29
C VAL A 273 -6.56 19.49 3.97
N ILE A 274 -6.52 18.55 3.01
CA ILE A 274 -7.13 18.72 1.69
C ILE A 274 -8.64 18.86 1.82
N LEU A 275 -9.30 18.04 2.64
CA LEU A 275 -10.74 18.14 2.86
C LEU A 275 -11.12 19.46 3.57
N LEU A 276 -10.29 19.94 4.48
CA LEU A 276 -10.50 21.23 5.14
C LEU A 276 -10.35 22.39 4.14
N LEU A 277 -9.30 22.36 3.31
CA LEU A 277 -9.05 23.35 2.27
C LEU A 277 -10.17 23.35 1.22
N GLU A 278 -10.62 22.17 0.79
CA GLU A 278 -11.75 22.03 -0.12
C GLU A 278 -13.00 22.72 0.42
N ARG A 279 -13.34 22.49 1.69
CA ARG A 279 -14.52 23.11 2.32
C ARG A 279 -14.36 24.62 2.54
N ARG A 280 -13.19 25.06 3.01
CA ARG A 280 -12.93 26.46 3.37
C ARG A 280 -12.77 27.36 2.16
N LEU A 281 -12.09 26.87 1.13
CA LEU A 281 -11.76 27.63 -0.08
C LEU A 281 -12.65 27.29 -1.28
N LYS A 282 -13.62 26.37 -1.09
CA LYS A 282 -14.51 25.86 -2.14
C LYS A 282 -13.72 25.40 -3.38
N LEU A 283 -12.69 24.59 -3.14
CA LEU A 283 -11.80 24.11 -4.21
C LEU A 283 -12.58 23.22 -5.18
N GLN A 284 -12.50 23.55 -6.46
CA GLN A 284 -13.16 22.87 -7.58
C GLN A 284 -12.26 22.89 -8.82
N TRP A 285 -12.72 22.29 -9.92
CA TRP A 285 -12.00 22.31 -11.19
C TRP A 285 -10.55 21.80 -11.09
N GLY A 286 -10.29 20.70 -10.39
CA GLY A 286 -8.95 20.11 -10.33
C GLY A 286 -8.03 20.77 -9.29
N THR A 287 -8.50 21.79 -8.57
CA THR A 287 -7.68 22.47 -7.56
C THR A 287 -7.49 21.64 -6.28
N VAL A 288 -8.36 20.66 -6.00
CA VAL A 288 -8.15 19.68 -4.92
C VAL A 288 -7.04 18.71 -5.31
N PHE A 289 -7.04 18.23 -6.56
CA PHE A 289 -5.94 17.43 -7.10
C PHE A 289 -4.61 18.19 -7.12
N ALA A 290 -4.65 19.48 -7.46
CA ALA A 290 -3.47 20.33 -7.42
C ALA A 290 -2.92 20.49 -5.98
N ALA A 291 -3.80 20.66 -4.99
CA ALA A 291 -3.41 20.66 -3.58
C ALA A 291 -2.79 19.33 -3.14
N TYR A 292 -3.31 18.20 -3.65
CA TYR A 292 -2.69 16.89 -3.46
C TYR A 292 -1.26 16.82 -4.02
N LEU A 293 -1.01 17.30 -5.24
CA LEU A 293 0.33 17.29 -5.82
C LEU A 293 1.34 18.10 -4.99
N ILE A 294 0.91 19.27 -4.50
CA ILE A 294 1.72 20.11 -3.60
C ILE A 294 2.01 19.37 -2.30
N TRP A 295 0.98 18.80 -1.65
CA TRP A 295 1.11 18.06 -0.40
C TRP A 295 2.04 16.84 -0.52
N TYR A 296 1.83 16.05 -1.58
CA TYR A 296 2.65 14.89 -1.91
C TYR A 296 4.10 15.30 -2.15
N GLY A 297 4.33 16.33 -2.95
CA GLY A 297 5.67 16.82 -3.26
C GLY A 297 6.42 17.28 -2.01
N ILE A 298 5.78 18.09 -1.15
CA ILE A 298 6.38 18.53 0.13
C ILE A 298 6.76 17.33 1.00
N GLY A 299 5.83 16.38 1.18
CA GLY A 299 6.09 15.17 1.95
C GLY A 299 7.24 14.36 1.36
N ARG A 300 7.28 14.21 0.04
CA ARG A 300 8.33 13.41 -0.63
C ARG A 300 9.71 14.02 -0.45
N VAL A 301 9.86 15.35 -0.53
CA VAL A 301 11.12 16.03 -0.22
C VAL A 301 11.58 15.75 1.21
N TRP A 302 10.65 15.81 2.18
CA TRP A 302 10.95 15.54 3.58
C TRP A 302 11.37 14.07 3.81
N PHE A 303 10.57 13.11 3.34
CA PHE A 303 10.84 11.69 3.60
C PHE A 303 12.04 11.14 2.86
N GLU A 304 12.33 11.64 1.66
CA GLU A 304 13.54 11.23 0.94
C GLU A 304 14.83 11.60 1.71
N SER A 305 14.80 12.65 2.52
CA SER A 305 15.94 13.03 3.37
C SER A 305 16.21 12.06 4.53
N ILE A 306 15.18 11.31 4.94
CA ILE A 306 15.23 10.37 6.07
C ILE A 306 15.51 8.94 5.59
N ARG A 307 15.25 8.63 4.31
CA ARG A 307 15.36 7.27 3.79
C ARG A 307 16.81 6.84 3.58
N ILE A 308 17.06 5.57 3.89
CA ILE A 308 18.38 4.96 3.79
C ILE A 308 18.67 4.38 2.40
N ASP A 309 17.65 4.19 1.56
CA ASP A 309 17.78 3.51 0.27
C ASP A 309 18.81 4.19 -0.65
N PRO A 310 19.58 3.39 -1.42
CA PRO A 310 20.42 3.92 -2.48
C PRO A 310 19.52 4.50 -3.57
N SER A 311 19.67 5.79 -3.86
CA SER A 311 18.92 6.47 -4.91
C SER A 311 19.88 7.09 -5.91
N GLU A 312 19.47 7.13 -7.17
CA GLU A 312 20.21 7.84 -8.21
C GLU A 312 20.27 9.34 -7.89
N PHE A 313 21.47 9.91 -8.03
CA PHE A 313 21.71 11.33 -7.87
C PHE A 313 21.75 12.00 -9.24
N PHE A 314 20.94 13.03 -9.41
CA PHE A 314 20.99 13.95 -10.54
C PHE A 314 21.32 15.35 -10.02
N TRP A 315 22.49 15.87 -10.41
CA TRP A 315 23.03 17.16 -9.94
C TRP A 315 23.16 17.25 -8.40
N GLY A 316 23.62 16.16 -7.77
CA GLY A 316 23.80 16.11 -6.31
C GLY A 316 22.51 16.00 -5.50
N ILE A 317 21.35 15.91 -6.15
CA ILE A 317 20.04 15.73 -5.53
C ILE A 317 19.44 14.39 -6.01
N ARG A 318 18.75 13.67 -5.13
CA ARG A 318 18.10 12.40 -5.48
C ARG A 318 17.01 12.61 -6.54
N THR A 319 16.91 11.73 -7.53
CA THR A 319 15.92 11.83 -8.64
C THR A 319 14.47 11.94 -8.15
N ASN A 320 14.14 11.27 -7.05
CA ASN A 320 12.83 11.35 -6.40
C ASN A 320 12.48 12.76 -5.88
N VAL A 321 13.48 13.55 -5.45
CA VAL A 321 13.27 14.94 -5.01
C VAL A 321 12.95 15.81 -6.21
N TRP A 322 13.61 15.59 -7.36
CA TRP A 322 13.26 16.29 -8.59
C TRP A 322 11.82 16.03 -9.02
N ALA A 323 11.39 14.77 -9.01
CA ALA A 323 10.00 14.41 -9.30
C ALA A 323 9.02 15.08 -8.32
N ALA A 324 9.38 15.16 -7.04
CA ALA A 324 8.59 15.86 -6.03
C ALA A 324 8.48 17.37 -6.30
N LEU A 325 9.58 18.03 -6.63
CA LEU A 325 9.59 19.46 -6.98
C LEU A 325 8.76 19.74 -8.23
N ILE A 326 8.87 18.89 -9.25
CA ILE A 326 8.04 18.98 -10.46
C ILE A 326 6.56 18.84 -10.10
N ALA A 327 6.19 17.90 -9.23
CA ALA A 327 4.82 17.75 -8.77
C ALA A 327 4.30 19.01 -8.05
N VAL A 328 5.11 19.64 -7.19
CA VAL A 328 4.74 20.92 -6.56
C VAL A 328 4.53 22.01 -7.60
N VAL A 329 5.44 22.16 -8.56
CA VAL A 329 5.34 23.17 -9.62
C VAL A 329 4.08 22.95 -10.46
N ILE A 330 3.80 21.72 -10.88
CA ILE A 330 2.58 21.37 -11.62
C ILE A 330 1.35 21.71 -10.78
N GLY A 331 1.33 21.37 -9.50
CA GLY A 331 0.24 21.72 -8.60
C GLY A 331 0.02 23.23 -8.51
N LEU A 332 1.07 24.03 -8.33
CA LEU A 332 0.96 25.50 -8.30
C LEU A 332 0.42 26.07 -9.62
N VAL A 333 0.95 25.59 -10.75
CA VAL A 333 0.49 25.99 -12.09
C VAL A 333 -0.98 25.64 -12.29
N LEU A 334 -1.41 24.43 -11.91
CA LEU A 334 -2.82 24.03 -11.98
C LEU A 334 -3.71 24.91 -11.11
N VAL A 335 -3.29 25.27 -9.89
CA VAL A 335 -4.08 26.20 -9.06
C VAL A 335 -4.25 27.56 -9.76
N VAL A 336 -3.17 28.11 -10.35
CA VAL A 336 -3.22 29.41 -11.02
C VAL A 336 -4.08 29.36 -12.28
N ILE A 337 -3.89 28.36 -13.14
CA ILE A 337 -4.65 28.22 -14.40
C ILE A 337 -6.13 27.97 -14.09
N GLN A 338 -6.44 27.01 -13.22
CA GLN A 338 -7.83 26.63 -12.99
C GLN A 338 -8.63 27.76 -12.32
N LYS A 339 -8.01 28.55 -11.44
CA LYS A 339 -8.66 29.74 -10.87
C LYS A 339 -8.85 30.88 -11.87
N ARG A 340 -8.00 31.00 -12.88
CA ARG A 340 -8.13 32.03 -13.94
C ARG A 340 -9.21 31.64 -14.95
N GLU A 341 -9.20 30.40 -15.40
CA GLU A 341 -10.11 29.89 -16.43
C GLU A 341 -11.52 29.60 -15.89
N HIS A 342 -11.63 29.26 -14.59
CA HIS A 342 -12.91 28.86 -13.98
C HIS A 342 -13.18 29.66 -12.68
N PRO A 343 -13.55 30.95 -12.78
CA PRO A 343 -13.87 31.78 -11.62
C PRO A 343 -15.19 31.40 -10.92
N GLY A 344 -16.05 30.66 -11.61
CA GLY A 344 -17.37 30.24 -11.13
C GLY A 344 -17.39 28.84 -10.53
N ALA A 345 -18.50 28.52 -9.86
CA ALA A 345 -18.74 27.18 -9.33
C ALA A 345 -18.89 26.15 -10.48
N GLU A 346 -18.39 24.95 -10.24
CA GLU A 346 -18.59 23.80 -11.14
C GLU A 346 -20.10 23.49 -11.29
N PRO A 347 -20.65 23.50 -12.52
CA PRO A 347 -22.11 23.39 -12.72
C PRO A 347 -22.64 21.97 -12.50
N SER A 348 -21.87 20.93 -12.85
CA SER A 348 -22.24 19.53 -12.62
C SER A 348 -21.01 18.60 -12.64
N ALA A 349 -21.17 17.34 -12.25
CA ALA A 349 -20.11 16.34 -12.40
C ALA A 349 -19.90 15.87 -13.86
N TYR A 350 -20.89 16.09 -14.74
CA TYR A 350 -20.89 15.57 -16.11
C TYR A 350 -20.68 16.68 -17.16
N ARG A 351 -20.17 16.30 -18.32
CA ARG A 351 -20.15 17.19 -19.49
C ARG A 351 -21.59 17.49 -19.95
N PRO A 352 -21.85 18.65 -20.57
CA PRO A 352 -23.19 19.00 -21.06
C PRO A 352 -23.75 17.88 -21.96
N GLY A 353 -25.00 17.48 -21.74
CA GLY A 353 -25.68 16.42 -22.50
C GLY A 353 -25.30 14.98 -22.13
N ARG A 354 -24.47 14.78 -21.09
CA ARG A 354 -24.09 13.46 -20.55
C ARG A 354 -24.51 13.30 -19.08
N GLU A 355 -25.48 14.09 -18.64
CA GLU A 355 -25.90 14.09 -17.25
C GLU A 355 -26.63 12.80 -16.90
N TRP A 356 -26.36 12.29 -15.70
CA TRP A 356 -27.05 11.12 -15.19
C TRP A 356 -28.45 11.53 -14.71
N THR A 357 -29.47 10.93 -15.31
CA THR A 357 -30.84 11.00 -14.82
C THR A 357 -31.15 9.71 -14.05
N PRO A 358 -31.42 9.77 -12.73
CA PRO A 358 -31.87 8.58 -12.01
C PRO A 358 -33.14 8.05 -12.67
N ALA A 359 -33.19 6.74 -12.90
CA ALA A 359 -34.42 6.10 -13.34
C ALA A 359 -35.52 6.40 -12.30
N PRO A 360 -36.75 6.73 -12.70
CA PRO A 360 -37.84 6.92 -11.77
C PRO A 360 -37.98 5.66 -10.91
N ALA A 361 -37.98 5.84 -9.58
CA ALA A 361 -38.18 4.77 -8.63
C ALA A 361 -39.65 4.31 -8.68
N ALA A 362 -40.00 3.56 -9.72
CA ALA A 362 -41.29 2.87 -9.86
C ALA A 362 -41.17 1.80 -10.95
N VAL A 363 -40.60 0.66 -10.58
CA VAL A 363 -41.11 -0.62 -11.09
C VAL A 363 -41.36 -1.44 -9.83
N GLU A 364 -42.42 -1.09 -9.11
CA GLU A 364 -43.09 -2.07 -8.27
C GLU A 364 -43.53 -3.17 -9.25
N PHE A 365 -42.91 -4.34 -9.13
CA PHE A 365 -43.42 -5.53 -9.79
C PHE A 365 -44.81 -5.75 -9.20
N GLU A 366 -45.86 -5.33 -9.91
CA GLU A 366 -47.20 -5.85 -9.64
C GLU A 366 -47.12 -7.34 -9.86
N ASP A 367 -47.29 -8.08 -8.76
CA ASP A 367 -47.43 -9.52 -8.76
C ASP A 367 -48.53 -9.87 -9.77
N VAL A 368 -48.14 -10.50 -10.87
CA VAL A 368 -49.09 -11.19 -11.73
C VAL A 368 -49.57 -12.38 -10.92
N GLU A 369 -50.62 -12.18 -10.12
CA GLU A 369 -51.43 -13.27 -9.59
C GLU A 369 -51.90 -14.08 -10.80
N SER A 370 -51.25 -15.23 -10.97
CA SER A 370 -51.70 -16.29 -11.85
C SER A 370 -53.04 -16.75 -11.31
N ASP A 371 -54.12 -16.24 -11.90
CA ASP A 371 -55.48 -16.70 -11.68
C ASP A 371 -55.58 -18.17 -12.10
N SER A 372 -55.30 -19.07 -11.16
CA SER A 372 -55.61 -20.49 -11.27
C SER A 372 -57.10 -20.64 -11.02
N ASP A 373 -57.86 -20.45 -12.09
CA ASP A 373 -59.31 -20.64 -12.15
C ASP A 373 -59.59 -22.16 -12.24
N ASP A 374 -59.70 -22.80 -11.08
CA ASP A 374 -60.24 -24.15 -10.95
C ASP A 374 -61.49 -24.09 -10.08
N THR A 375 -62.64 -23.75 -10.69
CA THR A 375 -63.94 -24.20 -10.19
C THR A 375 -64.97 -24.27 -11.31
N THR A 376 -65.06 -25.43 -11.97
CA THR A 376 -66.27 -25.80 -12.72
C THR A 376 -67.34 -26.27 -11.73
N THR A 377 -68.48 -25.57 -11.64
CA THR A 377 -69.72 -26.03 -10.99
C THR A 377 -70.91 -25.49 -11.81
N PRO A 378 -72.03 -26.22 -11.93
CA PRO A 378 -72.74 -26.35 -13.20
C PRO A 378 -73.92 -25.37 -13.40
N ALA A 379 -74.22 -25.16 -14.68
CA ALA A 379 -75.52 -24.99 -15.34
C ALA A 379 -76.66 -24.20 -14.65
N SER A 380 -77.10 -23.18 -15.41
CA SER A 380 -78.52 -22.89 -15.73
C SER A 380 -79.41 -22.32 -14.62
N GLY A 381 -79.71 -21.01 -14.71
CA GLY A 381 -80.83 -20.38 -14.03
C GLY A 381 -81.06 -18.95 -14.51
N THR A 382 -82.12 -18.78 -15.28
CA THR A 382 -82.62 -17.60 -15.99
C THR A 382 -83.17 -16.47 -15.10
N ASP A 383 -83.11 -15.27 -15.68
CA ASP A 383 -84.06 -14.15 -15.60
C ASP A 383 -84.09 -13.15 -14.42
N ALA A 384 -84.41 -11.91 -14.86
CA ALA A 384 -84.86 -10.72 -14.13
C ALA A 384 -83.75 -9.85 -13.50
N GLU A 385 -83.72 -8.52 -13.57
CA GLU A 385 -84.54 -7.47 -14.18
C GLU A 385 -83.79 -6.16 -13.87
N LYS A 386 -83.73 -5.21 -14.82
CA LYS A 386 -83.22 -3.84 -14.58
C LYS A 386 -84.22 -3.08 -13.70
N PRO A 387 -83.77 -2.10 -12.90
CA PRO A 387 -84.06 -0.74 -13.36
C PRO A 387 -82.95 0.29 -13.15
N THR A 388 -82.88 1.13 -14.17
CA THR A 388 -82.27 2.46 -14.26
C THR A 388 -82.84 3.42 -13.21
N VAL A 389 -82.01 4.17 -12.49
CA VAL A 389 -82.36 5.54 -12.05
C VAL A 389 -81.13 6.46 -12.13
N SER A 390 -81.33 7.53 -12.88
CA SER A 390 -80.48 8.68 -13.12
C SER A 390 -80.47 9.69 -11.96
N ARG A 391 -79.30 10.32 -11.77
CA ARG A 391 -79.02 11.66 -11.21
C ARG A 391 -80.22 12.50 -10.72
N THR A 392 -80.12 12.97 -9.47
CA THR A 392 -79.73 14.36 -9.16
C THR A 392 -78.92 14.42 -7.88
#